data_AF-A0A9P6JRH2-F1
#
_entry.id   AF-A0A9P6JRH2-F1
#
_cell.length_a   1.000
_cell.length_b   1.000
_cell.length_c   1.000
_cell.angle_alpha   90.00
_cell.angle_beta   90.00
_cell.angle_gamma   90.00
#
_symmetry.space_group_name_H-M   'P 1'
#
loop_
_entity.id
_entity.type
_entity.pdbx_description
1 polymer ?
#
loop_
_entity_poly.entity_id
_entity_poly.type
_entity_poly.pdbx_seq_one_letter_code
_entity_poly.pdbx_strand_id
1 'polypeptide(L)'
;MATFAKEFLALQDSILLKAYHRDLGATCACGKFAGLYRCAGIEHCFDNSLYCCNCIVQVHSSGSHPFHRIEKWTGSHFEATSLNDLGYLLHLGHHGQPCPNVSSKRSPRSMTIGHTNGYHTLCVHFCACHLTLSEPLQLCNHELFPASMNQPQSAFTFSLLDLYHYITLASKGSLYDFNASLVEMTNPAFPQDHRYYELGRVTRVWTHLASVRRRGQAHGIDDFIPSRRKGSLAIRCPSCPEIHFNVDLAEILSAGPFDL
;
A
#
# COMPACT_ATOMS: atom_id res chain seq x y z
N MET A 1 5.16 -34.10 5.50
CA MET A 1 5.11 -34.62 4.11
C MET A 1 4.18 -35.82 3.95
N ALA A 2 4.27 -36.88 4.77
CA ALA A 2 3.40 -38.06 4.64
C ALA A 2 1.88 -37.76 4.64
N THR A 3 1.44 -36.75 5.39
CA THR A 3 0.04 -36.30 5.43
C THR A 3 -0.42 -35.68 4.11
N PHE A 4 0.44 -34.91 3.44
CA PHE A 4 0.14 -34.28 2.15
C PHE A 4 0.26 -35.24 0.98
N ALA A 5 1.13 -36.26 1.09
CA ALA A 5 1.39 -37.20 0.00
C ALA A 5 0.13 -37.93 -0.48
N LYS A 6 -0.80 -38.24 0.43
CA LYS A 6 -2.06 -38.91 0.10
C LYS A 6 -3.03 -38.04 -0.71
N GLU A 7 -3.00 -36.73 -0.47
CA GLU A 7 -3.93 -35.77 -1.07
C GLU A 7 -3.26 -34.90 -2.14
N PHE A 8 -1.98 -35.13 -2.45
CA PHE A 8 -1.19 -34.19 -3.26
C PHE A 8 -1.81 -33.94 -4.65
N LEU A 9 -2.31 -35.01 -5.29
CA LEU A 9 -3.00 -34.91 -6.58
C LEU A 9 -4.36 -34.19 -6.44
N ALA A 10 -5.15 -34.54 -5.43
CA ALA A 10 -6.45 -33.89 -5.17
C ALA A 10 -6.29 -32.39 -4.85
N LEU A 11 -5.23 -32.01 -4.14
CA LEU A 11 -4.86 -30.62 -3.88
C LEU A 11 -4.49 -29.90 -5.17
N GLN A 12 -3.68 -30.51 -6.04
CA GLN A 12 -3.32 -29.95 -7.33
C GLN A 12 -4.56 -29.74 -8.21
N ASP A 13 -5.45 -30.74 -8.29
CA ASP A 13 -6.69 -30.64 -9.05
C ASP A 13 -7.59 -29.53 -8.50
N SER A 14 -7.70 -29.41 -7.17
CA SER A 14 -8.46 -28.33 -6.51
C SER A 14 -7.89 -26.94 -6.82
N ILE A 15 -6.57 -26.81 -6.95
CA ILE A 15 -5.92 -25.55 -7.36
C ILE A 15 -6.22 -25.26 -8.84
N LEU A 16 -6.11 -26.27 -9.71
CA LEU A 16 -6.39 -26.12 -11.14
C LEU A 16 -7.86 -25.80 -11.42
N LEU A 17 -8.79 -26.32 -10.61
CA LEU A 17 -10.21 -26.00 -10.72
C LEU A 17 -10.50 -24.50 -10.54
N LYS A 18 -9.62 -23.73 -9.89
CA LYS A 18 -9.72 -22.26 -9.84
C LYS A 18 -9.54 -21.59 -11.20
N ALA A 19 -8.93 -22.26 -12.18
CA ALA A 19 -8.82 -21.74 -13.55
C ALA A 19 -10.16 -21.74 -14.30
N TYR A 20 -11.19 -22.38 -13.73
CA TYR A 20 -12.55 -22.45 -14.27
C TYR A 20 -13.55 -21.87 -13.26
N HIS A 21 -14.72 -21.46 -13.75
CA HIS A 21 -15.85 -21.11 -12.89
C HIS A 21 -17.14 -21.74 -13.44
N ARG A 22 -17.89 -22.40 -12.56
CA ARG A 22 -19.11 -23.17 -12.92
C ARG A 22 -20.21 -22.33 -13.58
N ASP A 23 -20.30 -21.06 -13.23
CA ASP A 23 -21.35 -20.15 -13.73
C ASP A 23 -20.88 -19.29 -14.91
N LEU A 24 -19.82 -19.70 -15.63
CA LEU A 24 -19.34 -18.99 -16.81
C LEU A 24 -20.45 -18.86 -17.86
N GLY A 25 -20.70 -17.62 -18.29
CA GLY A 25 -21.77 -17.30 -19.25
C GLY A 25 -23.16 -17.14 -18.61
N ALA A 26 -23.32 -17.43 -17.32
CA ALA A 26 -24.54 -17.10 -16.59
C ALA A 26 -24.73 -15.58 -16.52
N THR A 27 -25.99 -15.14 -16.38
CA THR A 27 -26.29 -13.73 -16.18
C THR A 27 -25.73 -13.28 -14.83
N CYS A 28 -25.07 -12.13 -14.81
CA CYS A 28 -24.63 -11.48 -13.58
C CYS A 28 -25.83 -11.23 -12.65
N ALA A 29 -25.62 -11.18 -11.33
CA ALA A 29 -26.66 -10.92 -10.33
C ALA A 29 -27.50 -9.64 -10.59
N CYS A 30 -26.98 -8.66 -11.34
CA CYS A 30 -27.76 -7.49 -11.74
C CYS A 30 -28.81 -7.76 -12.84
N GLY A 31 -28.81 -8.95 -13.45
CA GLY A 31 -29.76 -9.38 -14.48
C GLY A 31 -29.53 -8.80 -15.88
N LYS A 32 -28.54 -7.93 -16.09
CA LYS A 32 -28.40 -7.15 -17.33
C LYS A 32 -27.42 -7.72 -18.35
N PHE A 33 -26.31 -8.29 -17.88
CA PHE A 33 -25.19 -8.72 -18.71
C PHE A 33 -24.62 -10.05 -18.20
N ALA A 34 -23.86 -10.76 -19.03
CA ALA A 34 -23.16 -11.97 -18.62
C ALA A 34 -22.10 -11.68 -17.54
N GLY A 35 -21.95 -12.61 -16.60
CA GLY A 35 -20.86 -12.63 -15.64
C GLY A 35 -19.59 -13.17 -16.31
N LEU A 36 -18.66 -12.28 -16.63
CA LEU A 36 -17.40 -12.62 -17.32
C LEU A 36 -16.16 -12.18 -16.54
N TYR A 37 -16.33 -11.40 -15.48
CA TYR A 37 -15.25 -10.83 -14.69
C TYR A 37 -15.28 -11.41 -13.28
N ARG A 38 -14.11 -11.63 -12.69
CA ARG A 38 -13.98 -12.01 -11.28
C ARG A 38 -12.82 -11.29 -10.63
N CYS A 39 -12.84 -11.20 -9.31
CA CYS A 39 -11.63 -10.90 -8.55
C CYS A 39 -10.74 -12.14 -8.52
N ALA A 40 -9.43 -11.97 -8.72
CA ALA A 40 -8.45 -13.06 -8.64
C ALA A 40 -8.22 -13.58 -7.19
N GLY A 41 -9.02 -13.12 -6.23
CA GLY A 41 -9.00 -13.59 -4.84
C GLY A 41 -7.74 -13.24 -4.05
N ILE A 42 -7.03 -12.18 -4.46
CA ILE A 42 -5.82 -11.68 -3.78
C ILE A 42 -6.25 -10.80 -2.61
N GLU A 43 -5.53 -10.89 -1.48
CA GLU A 43 -5.73 -10.08 -0.26
C GLU A 43 -7.15 -10.16 0.34
N HIS A 44 -7.48 -11.30 0.96
CA HIS A 44 -8.72 -11.51 1.72
C HIS A 44 -10.03 -11.40 0.92
N CYS A 45 -9.96 -11.29 -0.41
CA CYS A 45 -11.12 -11.41 -1.28
C CYS A 45 -11.44 -12.90 -1.49
N PHE A 46 -12.34 -13.46 -0.66
CA PHE A 46 -12.85 -14.82 -0.85
C PHE A 46 -14.05 -14.90 -1.78
N ASP A 47 -14.40 -13.77 -2.40
CA ASP A 47 -15.47 -13.70 -3.37
C ASP A 47 -15.00 -14.33 -4.69
N ASN A 48 -15.62 -15.46 -5.02
CA ASN A 48 -15.38 -16.18 -6.27
C ASN A 48 -16.50 -15.92 -7.30
N SER A 49 -17.40 -14.97 -7.05
CA SER A 49 -18.55 -14.72 -7.92
C SER A 49 -18.14 -14.12 -9.26
N LEU A 50 -18.93 -14.40 -10.31
CA LEU A 50 -18.79 -13.74 -11.61
C LEU A 50 -19.68 -12.50 -11.71
N TYR A 51 -19.08 -11.44 -12.24
CA TYR A 51 -19.67 -10.12 -12.40
C TYR A 51 -19.63 -9.68 -13.85
N CYS A 52 -20.57 -8.81 -14.24
CA CYS A 52 -20.40 -8.01 -15.43
C CYS A 52 -19.42 -6.85 -15.17
N CYS A 53 -18.95 -6.19 -16.22
CA CYS A 53 -18.00 -5.07 -16.13
C CYS A 53 -18.43 -4.00 -15.11
N ASN A 54 -19.71 -3.58 -15.13
CA ASN A 54 -20.18 -2.53 -14.23
C ASN A 54 -20.23 -2.99 -12.77
N CYS A 55 -20.69 -4.22 -12.53
CA CYS A 55 -20.83 -4.73 -11.16
C CYS A 55 -19.47 -5.00 -10.52
N ILE A 56 -18.47 -5.49 -11.26
CA ILE A 56 -17.14 -5.71 -10.69
C ILE A 56 -16.52 -4.38 -10.26
N VAL A 57 -16.63 -3.33 -11.08
CA VAL A 57 -16.16 -1.98 -10.75
C VAL A 57 -16.90 -1.43 -9.54
N GLN A 58 -18.22 -1.60 -9.49
CA GLN A 58 -19.05 -1.13 -8.37
C GLN A 58 -18.67 -1.82 -7.05
N VAL A 59 -18.52 -3.15 -7.04
CA VAL A 59 -18.16 -3.91 -5.83
C VAL A 59 -16.82 -3.44 -5.26
N HIS A 60 -15.81 -3.22 -6.12
CA HIS A 60 -14.50 -2.76 -5.69
C HIS A 60 -14.51 -1.29 -5.25
N SER A 61 -15.34 -0.45 -5.88
CA SER A 61 -15.58 0.93 -5.46
C SER A 61 -16.26 1.00 -4.09
N SER A 62 -17.32 0.23 -3.86
CA SER A 62 -18.05 0.23 -2.58
C SER A 62 -17.29 -0.48 -1.46
N GLY A 63 -16.55 -1.54 -1.78
CA GLY A 63 -15.75 -2.32 -0.83
C GLY A 63 -14.44 -1.64 -0.44
N SER A 64 -14.08 -0.51 -1.06
CA SER A 64 -12.79 0.16 -0.86
C SER A 64 -11.58 -0.75 -1.15
N HIS A 65 -11.68 -1.52 -2.24
CA HIS A 65 -10.64 -2.47 -2.66
C HIS A 65 -10.06 -2.13 -4.06
N PRO A 66 -9.46 -0.94 -4.25
CA PRO A 66 -8.98 -0.48 -5.56
C PRO A 66 -7.76 -1.25 -6.10
N PHE A 67 -7.10 -2.07 -5.28
CA PHE A 67 -5.85 -2.77 -5.63
C PHE A 67 -6.02 -4.27 -5.79
N HIS A 68 -7.26 -4.78 -5.77
CA HIS A 68 -7.51 -6.17 -6.14
C HIS A 68 -7.28 -6.37 -7.64
N ARG A 69 -6.82 -7.57 -8.00
CA ARG A 69 -6.63 -7.95 -9.40
C ARG A 69 -7.89 -8.53 -9.98
N ILE A 70 -8.19 -8.16 -11.21
CA ILE A 70 -9.37 -8.61 -11.93
C ILE A 70 -8.94 -9.56 -13.04
N GLU A 71 -9.76 -10.56 -13.29
CA GLU A 71 -9.61 -11.45 -14.43
C GLU A 71 -10.87 -11.40 -15.27
N LYS A 72 -10.70 -11.48 -16.59
CA LYS A 72 -11.78 -11.57 -17.58
C LYS A 72 -11.72 -12.92 -18.27
N TRP A 73 -12.87 -13.56 -18.42
CA TRP A 73 -13.01 -14.74 -19.26
C TRP A 73 -12.92 -14.39 -20.75
N THR A 74 -11.99 -15.01 -21.46
CA THR A 74 -11.77 -14.80 -22.91
C THR A 74 -12.62 -15.73 -23.79
N GLY A 75 -13.27 -16.73 -23.18
CA GLY A 75 -13.91 -17.85 -23.89
C GLY A 75 -13.20 -19.17 -23.66
N SER A 76 -11.89 -19.14 -23.39
CA SER A 76 -11.08 -20.34 -23.14
C SER A 76 -10.35 -20.33 -21.80
N HIS A 77 -9.95 -19.14 -21.31
CA HIS A 77 -9.23 -18.98 -20.04
C HIS A 77 -9.52 -17.63 -19.42
N PHE A 78 -9.15 -17.47 -18.15
CA PHE A 78 -9.11 -16.17 -17.49
C PHE A 78 -7.81 -15.46 -17.84
N GLU A 79 -7.95 -14.22 -18.32
CA GLU A 79 -6.84 -13.32 -18.60
C GLU A 79 -6.87 -12.15 -17.61
N ALA A 80 -5.70 -11.72 -17.15
CA ALA A 80 -5.59 -10.59 -16.24
C ALA A 80 -6.08 -9.29 -16.91
N THR A 81 -6.84 -8.49 -16.18
CA THR A 81 -7.24 -7.14 -16.56
C THR A 81 -7.17 -6.24 -15.33
N SER A 82 -7.19 -4.92 -15.50
CA SER A 82 -7.15 -3.98 -14.38
C SER A 82 -8.49 -3.30 -14.18
N LEU A 83 -8.80 -2.90 -12.94
CA LEU A 83 -9.95 -2.03 -12.66
C LEU A 83 -9.91 -0.76 -13.52
N ASN A 84 -8.71 -0.22 -13.78
CA ASN A 84 -8.51 0.94 -14.64
C ASN A 84 -8.98 0.71 -16.08
N ASP A 85 -8.67 -0.44 -16.68
CA ASP A 85 -9.12 -0.79 -18.04
C ASP A 85 -10.64 -0.96 -18.12
N LEU A 86 -11.27 -1.28 -16.98
CA LEU A 86 -12.72 -1.38 -16.84
C LEU A 86 -13.38 -0.04 -16.51
N GLY A 87 -12.62 1.06 -16.43
CA GLY A 87 -13.13 2.41 -16.19
C GLY A 87 -13.28 2.79 -14.72
N TYR A 88 -12.65 2.06 -13.80
CA TYR A 88 -12.58 2.45 -12.41
C TYR A 88 -11.81 3.76 -12.23
N LEU A 89 -12.37 4.67 -11.45
CA LEU A 89 -11.75 5.93 -11.06
C LEU A 89 -11.60 5.99 -9.54
N LEU A 90 -10.40 6.26 -9.07
CA LEU A 90 -10.14 6.53 -7.66
C LEU A 90 -10.43 8.00 -7.38
N HIS A 91 -11.61 8.30 -6.85
CA HIS A 91 -11.95 9.66 -6.41
C HIS A 91 -11.37 9.95 -5.03
N LEU A 92 -10.54 10.99 -4.94
CA LEU A 92 -10.03 11.46 -3.66
C LEU A 92 -11.04 12.42 -3.04
N GLY A 93 -11.39 12.15 -1.78
CA GLY A 93 -12.35 12.92 -1.01
C GLY A 93 -13.77 12.37 -1.14
N HIS A 94 -14.75 13.04 -0.53
CA HIS A 94 -16.18 12.70 -0.64
C HIS A 94 -16.50 11.20 -0.45
N HIS A 95 -15.77 10.51 0.43
CA HIS A 95 -15.93 9.06 0.65
C HIS A 95 -15.89 8.24 -0.65
N GLY A 96 -15.01 8.60 -1.59
CA GLY A 96 -14.85 7.91 -2.86
C GLY A 96 -15.87 8.31 -3.93
N GLN A 97 -16.74 9.29 -3.66
CA GLN A 97 -17.68 9.81 -4.65
C GLN A 97 -17.04 10.89 -5.55
N PRO A 98 -17.57 11.08 -6.78
CA PRO A 98 -17.16 12.17 -7.64
C PRO A 98 -17.30 13.53 -6.93
N CYS A 99 -16.24 14.34 -6.99
CA CYS A 99 -16.28 15.68 -6.41
C CYS A 99 -17.21 16.59 -7.22
N PRO A 100 -18.22 17.25 -6.59
CA PRO A 100 -19.19 18.10 -7.30
C PRO A 100 -18.56 19.39 -7.84
N ASN A 101 -17.42 19.79 -7.29
CA ASN A 101 -16.73 21.03 -7.64
C ASN A 101 -15.63 20.84 -8.69
N VAL A 102 -15.48 19.64 -9.25
CA VAL A 102 -14.50 19.45 -10.31
C VAL A 102 -15.03 20.08 -11.59
N SER A 103 -14.42 21.22 -11.94
CA SER A 103 -14.58 21.79 -13.28
C SER A 103 -14.09 20.79 -14.33
N SER A 104 -14.68 20.80 -15.52
CA SER A 104 -14.24 20.02 -16.70
C SER A 104 -12.76 20.16 -17.08
N LYS A 105 -12.01 21.08 -16.46
CA LYS A 105 -10.58 21.32 -16.68
C LYS A 105 -9.64 20.40 -15.88
N ARG A 106 -10.10 19.72 -14.82
CA ARG A 106 -9.25 18.75 -14.09
C ARG A 106 -9.63 17.34 -14.52
N SER A 107 -8.87 16.79 -15.45
CA SER A 107 -9.02 15.40 -15.90
C SER A 107 -8.47 14.43 -14.84
N PRO A 108 -9.00 13.20 -14.78
CA PRO A 108 -8.35 12.11 -14.05
C PRO A 108 -6.89 11.98 -14.50
N ARG A 109 -6.00 11.70 -13.53
CA ARG A 109 -4.58 11.48 -13.79
C ARG A 109 -4.29 9.98 -13.68
N SER A 110 -3.73 9.39 -14.74
CA SER A 110 -3.18 8.04 -14.66
C SER A 110 -1.95 8.04 -13.74
N MET A 111 -1.97 7.23 -12.70
CA MET A 111 -0.90 7.13 -11.71
C MET A 111 -0.53 5.66 -11.47
N THR A 112 0.75 5.40 -11.21
CA THR A 112 1.19 4.07 -10.76
C THR A 112 1.25 4.04 -9.24
N ILE A 113 0.54 3.09 -8.64
CA ILE A 113 0.46 2.92 -7.20
C ILE A 113 1.11 1.60 -6.81
N GLY A 114 2.11 1.67 -5.93
CA GLY A 114 2.69 0.49 -5.30
C GLY A 114 1.82 -0.03 -4.16
N HIS A 115 1.42 -1.29 -4.25
CA HIS A 115 0.68 -2.01 -3.21
C HIS A 115 1.37 -3.32 -2.82
N THR A 116 0.91 -3.95 -1.74
CA THR A 116 1.47 -5.18 -1.17
C THR A 116 1.42 -6.38 -2.12
N ASN A 117 0.57 -6.32 -3.14
CA ASN A 117 0.46 -7.31 -4.21
C ASN A 117 1.07 -6.84 -5.56
N GLY A 118 1.91 -5.81 -5.57
CA GLY A 118 2.59 -5.28 -6.77
C GLY A 118 2.14 -3.87 -7.17
N TYR A 119 2.46 -3.48 -8.40
CA TYR A 119 2.15 -2.17 -8.97
C TYR A 119 0.83 -2.16 -9.73
N HIS A 120 0.05 -1.11 -9.51
CA HIS A 120 -1.24 -0.89 -10.17
C HIS A 120 -1.21 0.43 -10.92
N THR A 121 -1.75 0.46 -12.13
CA THR A 121 -2.01 1.72 -12.82
C THR A 121 -3.49 2.04 -12.65
N LEU A 122 -3.81 3.18 -12.03
CA LEU A 122 -5.18 3.64 -11.79
C LEU A 122 -5.32 5.11 -12.18
N CYS A 123 -6.51 5.48 -12.68
CA CYS A 123 -6.88 6.87 -12.87
C CYS A 123 -7.36 7.47 -11.54
N VAL A 124 -6.64 8.48 -11.05
CA VAL A 124 -6.92 9.18 -9.80
C VAL A 124 -7.54 10.54 -10.09
N HIS A 125 -8.62 10.86 -9.40
CA HIS A 125 -9.34 12.11 -9.54
C HIS A 125 -9.26 12.93 -8.26
N PHE A 126 -8.48 14.00 -8.29
CA PHE A 126 -8.26 14.87 -7.14
C PHE A 126 -9.50 15.71 -6.83
N CYS A 127 -9.73 15.97 -5.54
CA CYS A 127 -10.79 16.87 -5.10
C CYS A 127 -10.46 18.32 -5.47
N ALA A 128 -11.49 19.10 -5.82
CA ALA A 128 -11.37 20.51 -6.21
C ALA A 128 -12.17 21.47 -5.30
N CYS A 129 -12.69 20.99 -4.17
CA CYS A 129 -13.36 21.87 -3.21
C CYS A 129 -12.38 22.91 -2.64
N HIS A 130 -12.84 24.14 -2.38
CA HIS A 130 -11.96 25.25 -1.95
C HIS A 130 -11.17 24.99 -0.65
N LEU A 131 -11.66 24.08 0.20
CA LEU A 131 -11.04 23.71 1.47
C LEU A 131 -10.09 22.51 1.35
N THR A 132 -9.78 22.05 0.13
CA THR A 132 -8.98 20.84 -0.05
C THR A 132 -7.50 21.10 0.14
N LEU A 133 -6.85 20.12 0.77
CA LEU A 133 -5.40 20.03 0.85
C LEU A 133 -4.75 19.97 -0.55
N SER A 134 -3.43 20.20 -0.60
CA SER A 134 -2.65 19.98 -1.83
C SER A 134 -2.76 18.52 -2.30
N GLU A 135 -2.56 18.27 -3.61
CA GLU A 135 -2.66 16.92 -4.20
C GLU A 135 -1.88 15.84 -3.43
N PRO A 136 -0.61 16.06 -3.01
CA PRO A 136 0.14 15.05 -2.24
C PRO A 136 -0.49 14.74 -0.88
N LEU A 137 -1.06 15.76 -0.22
CA LEU A 137 -1.72 15.58 1.07
C LEU A 137 -3.09 14.91 0.93
N GLN A 138 -3.80 15.14 -0.18
CA GLN A 138 -5.03 14.38 -0.49
C GLN A 138 -4.72 12.90 -0.65
N LEU A 139 -3.60 12.54 -1.28
CA LEU A 139 -3.14 11.15 -1.36
C LEU A 139 -2.87 10.59 0.04
N CYS A 140 -2.14 11.32 0.89
CA CYS A 140 -1.86 10.88 2.26
C CYS A 140 -3.13 10.62 3.08
N ASN A 141 -4.17 11.44 2.90
CA ASN A 141 -5.47 11.23 3.56
C ASN A 141 -6.22 9.97 3.08
N HIS A 142 -5.81 9.40 1.95
CA HIS A 142 -6.29 8.12 1.41
C HIS A 142 -5.24 7.01 1.52
N GLU A 143 -4.36 7.11 2.52
CA GLU A 143 -3.32 6.10 2.82
C GLU A 143 -2.34 5.85 1.66
N LEU A 144 -2.18 6.85 0.79
CA LEU A 144 -1.25 6.85 -0.33
C LEU A 144 -0.13 7.85 -0.08
N PHE A 145 1.08 7.36 0.10
CA PHE A 145 2.25 8.21 0.25
C PHE A 145 2.75 8.68 -1.12
N PRO A 146 2.78 9.99 -1.40
CA PRO A 146 3.14 10.52 -2.70
C PRO A 146 4.65 10.35 -2.97
N ALA A 147 5.01 10.02 -4.21
CA ALA A 147 6.42 9.98 -4.63
C ALA A 147 7.01 11.36 -4.98
N SER A 148 6.17 12.39 -5.09
CA SER A 148 6.53 13.78 -5.42
C SER A 148 5.53 14.75 -4.80
N MET A 149 6.00 15.94 -4.40
CA MET A 149 5.18 16.97 -3.77
C MET A 149 4.56 17.99 -4.74
N ASN A 150 4.99 18.00 -6.01
CA ASN A 150 4.51 18.99 -6.98
C ASN A 150 3.35 18.44 -7.80
N GLN A 151 3.61 17.37 -8.56
CA GLN A 151 2.63 16.70 -9.41
C GLN A 151 2.88 15.19 -9.32
N PRO A 152 2.29 14.51 -8.33
CA PRO A 152 2.52 13.08 -8.14
C PRO A 152 2.00 12.29 -9.33
N GLN A 153 2.89 11.48 -9.92
CA GLN A 153 2.59 10.47 -10.96
C GLN A 153 2.63 9.04 -10.38
N SER A 154 3.06 8.93 -9.13
CA SER A 154 3.07 7.69 -8.36
C SER A 154 2.86 7.96 -6.90
N ALA A 155 2.36 6.93 -6.24
CA ALA A 155 2.21 6.87 -4.81
C ALA A 155 2.44 5.42 -4.33
N PHE A 156 2.66 5.25 -3.05
CA PHE A 156 2.83 3.94 -2.43
C PHE A 156 1.87 3.84 -1.25
N THR A 157 1.13 2.75 -1.17
CA THR A 157 0.22 2.52 -0.03
C THR A 157 0.98 2.48 1.28
N PHE A 158 0.38 2.99 2.36
CA PHE A 158 1.00 2.93 3.69
C PHE A 158 1.24 1.48 4.11
N SER A 159 0.33 0.56 3.79
CA SER A 159 0.48 -0.87 4.02
C SER A 159 1.72 -1.46 3.34
N LEU A 160 2.05 -1.04 2.11
CA LEU A 160 3.28 -1.47 1.43
C LEU A 160 4.53 -0.95 2.17
N LEU A 161 4.52 0.30 2.61
CA LEU A 161 5.66 0.91 3.30
C LEU A 161 5.89 0.28 4.68
N ASP A 162 4.82 -0.05 5.39
CA ASP A 162 4.89 -0.79 6.64
C ASP A 162 5.36 -2.23 6.40
N LEU A 163 4.84 -2.92 5.38
CA LEU A 163 5.30 -4.26 4.99
C LEU A 163 6.81 -4.27 4.69
N TYR A 164 7.29 -3.31 3.90
CA TYR A 164 8.71 -3.16 3.62
C TYR A 164 9.52 -2.99 4.91
N HIS A 165 9.06 -2.12 5.82
CA HIS A 165 9.73 -1.89 7.09
C HIS A 165 9.82 -3.17 7.93
N TYR A 166 8.75 -3.95 8.03
CA TYR A 166 8.75 -5.22 8.76
C TYR A 166 9.68 -6.26 8.12
N ILE A 167 9.63 -6.41 6.81
CA ILE A 167 10.48 -7.37 6.08
C ILE A 167 11.94 -7.00 6.24
N THR A 168 12.33 -5.75 6.02
CA THR A 168 13.73 -5.33 6.16
C THR A 168 14.25 -5.50 7.59
N LEU A 169 13.42 -5.29 8.62
CA LEU A 169 13.81 -5.55 10.00
C LEU A 169 13.98 -7.05 10.31
N ALA A 170 13.08 -7.89 9.78
CA ALA A 170 13.08 -9.32 10.08
C ALA A 170 14.12 -10.11 9.28
N SER A 171 14.23 -9.86 7.97
CA SER A 171 15.06 -10.64 7.04
C SER A 171 16.32 -9.94 6.59
N LYS A 172 16.48 -8.64 6.89
CA LYS A 172 17.54 -7.77 6.31
C LYS A 172 17.49 -7.72 4.78
N GLY A 173 16.31 -7.97 4.19
CA GLY A 173 16.11 -7.89 2.75
C GLY A 173 16.42 -6.50 2.20
N SER A 174 17.09 -6.46 1.05
CA SER A 174 17.45 -5.21 0.39
C SER A 174 16.22 -4.54 -0.23
N LEU A 175 16.29 -3.22 -0.42
CA LEU A 175 15.26 -2.51 -1.19
C LEU A 175 15.14 -3.04 -2.62
N TYR A 176 16.26 -3.49 -3.19
CA TYR A 176 16.31 -4.03 -4.55
C TYR A 176 15.49 -5.32 -4.66
N ASP A 177 15.75 -6.30 -3.80
CA ASP A 177 15.04 -7.58 -3.81
C ASP A 177 13.55 -7.39 -3.52
N PHE A 178 13.22 -6.46 -2.62
CA PHE A 178 11.84 -6.11 -2.32
C PHE A 178 11.14 -5.48 -3.55
N ASN A 179 11.79 -4.54 -4.23
CA ASN A 179 11.24 -3.96 -5.45
C ASN A 179 11.08 -5.03 -6.53
N ALA A 180 12.11 -5.86 -6.77
CA ALA A 180 12.08 -6.95 -7.74
C ALA A 180 10.89 -7.89 -7.48
N SER A 181 10.63 -8.23 -6.21
CA SER A 181 9.45 -9.01 -5.82
C SER A 181 8.14 -8.33 -6.22
N LEU A 182 8.01 -7.01 -6.05
CA LEU A 182 6.83 -6.26 -6.50
C LEU A 182 6.69 -6.28 -8.03
N VAL A 183 7.80 -6.17 -8.78
CA VAL A 183 7.79 -6.25 -10.25
C VAL A 183 7.31 -7.63 -10.71
N GLU A 184 7.88 -8.69 -10.15
CA GLU A 184 7.51 -10.07 -10.47
C GLU A 184 6.06 -10.36 -10.11
N MET A 185 5.60 -9.87 -8.95
CA MET A 185 4.18 -9.94 -8.60
C MET A 185 3.34 -9.24 -9.67
N THR A 186 3.71 -8.02 -10.09
CA THR A 186 2.97 -7.22 -11.08
C THR A 186 2.78 -7.96 -12.39
N ASN A 187 3.86 -8.43 -13.00
CA ASN A 187 3.83 -9.23 -14.22
C ASN A 187 5.00 -10.24 -14.20
N PRO A 188 4.75 -11.51 -13.88
CA PRO A 188 5.81 -12.50 -13.79
C PRO A 188 6.34 -12.93 -15.17
N ALA A 189 5.56 -12.76 -16.24
CA ALA A 189 5.98 -13.16 -17.59
C ALA A 189 6.96 -12.15 -18.21
N PHE A 190 6.72 -10.86 -17.97
CA PHE A 190 7.55 -9.78 -18.49
C PHE A 190 7.75 -8.72 -17.41
N PRO A 191 8.61 -8.99 -16.41
CA PRO A 191 8.86 -8.05 -15.33
C PRO A 191 9.56 -6.81 -15.89
N GLN A 192 8.84 -5.68 -15.89
CA GLN A 192 9.37 -4.37 -16.27
C GLN A 192 9.03 -3.38 -15.16
N ASP A 193 10.03 -2.65 -14.66
CA ASP A 193 9.76 -1.60 -13.68
C ASP A 193 10.82 -0.51 -13.63
N HIS A 194 10.33 0.70 -13.42
CA HIS A 194 11.06 1.97 -13.37
C HIS A 194 10.92 2.69 -12.01
N ARG A 195 10.24 2.09 -11.02
CA ARG A 195 9.87 2.80 -9.77
C ARG A 195 10.83 2.61 -8.59
N TYR A 196 11.89 1.81 -8.73
CA TYR A 196 12.89 1.56 -7.66
C TYR A 196 13.40 2.84 -6.98
N TYR A 197 13.79 3.85 -7.76
CA TYR A 197 14.30 5.11 -7.21
C TYR A 197 13.23 5.90 -6.44
N GLU A 198 11.99 5.86 -6.92
CA GLU A 198 10.87 6.50 -6.24
C GLU A 198 10.58 5.81 -4.91
N LEU A 199 10.51 4.47 -4.92
CA LEU A 199 10.34 3.66 -3.72
C LEU A 199 11.48 3.92 -2.71
N GLY A 200 12.72 4.01 -3.19
CA GLY A 200 13.87 4.32 -2.34
C GLY A 200 13.81 5.70 -1.68
N ARG A 201 13.31 6.72 -2.39
CA ARG A 201 13.08 8.03 -1.78
C ARG A 201 11.95 7.98 -0.77
N VAL A 202 10.82 7.38 -1.14
CA VAL A 202 9.62 7.31 -0.30
C VAL A 202 9.88 6.54 0.98
N THR A 203 10.53 5.39 0.92
CA THR A 203 10.87 4.58 2.11
C THR A 203 11.79 5.33 3.08
N ARG A 204 12.75 6.12 2.59
CA ARG A 204 13.60 6.97 3.44
C ARG A 204 12.80 8.07 4.15
N VAL A 205 11.93 8.77 3.42
CA VAL A 205 11.07 9.80 4.02
C VAL A 205 10.08 9.18 5.01
N TRP A 206 9.45 8.07 4.64
CA TRP A 206 8.52 7.33 5.50
C TRP A 206 9.17 6.89 6.81
N THR A 207 10.34 6.25 6.74
CA THR A 207 11.06 5.78 7.94
C THR A 207 11.50 6.94 8.83
N HIS A 208 11.90 8.07 8.25
CA HIS A 208 12.16 9.29 9.02
C HIS A 208 10.90 9.78 9.73
N LEU A 209 9.79 9.97 9.02
CA LEU A 209 8.51 10.42 9.61
C LEU A 209 8.00 9.44 10.67
N ALA A 210 8.12 8.14 10.44
CA ALA A 210 7.78 7.11 11.42
C ALA A 210 8.65 7.22 12.67
N SER A 211 9.94 7.52 12.52
CA SER A 211 10.86 7.74 13.65
C SER A 211 10.46 8.98 14.45
N VAL A 212 10.12 10.08 13.79
CA VAL A 212 9.61 11.31 14.43
C VAL A 212 8.35 11.04 15.26
N ARG A 213 7.38 10.28 14.70
CA ARG A 213 6.17 9.87 15.42
C ARG A 213 6.47 8.96 16.61
N ARG A 214 7.23 7.88 16.40
CA ARG A 214 7.56 6.90 17.45
C ARG A 214 8.35 7.50 18.62
N ARG A 215 9.13 8.55 18.37
CA ARG A 215 9.90 9.25 19.41
C ARG A 215 9.10 10.32 20.14
N GLY A 216 7.84 10.55 19.78
CA GLY A 216 7.00 11.59 20.37
C GLY A 216 7.35 13.01 19.91
N GLN A 217 8.31 13.16 18.99
CA GLN A 217 8.71 14.48 18.47
C GLN A 217 7.56 15.14 17.71
N ALA A 218 6.74 14.37 17.00
CA ALA A 218 5.51 14.86 16.37
C ALA A 218 4.45 15.37 17.38
N HIS A 219 4.60 15.05 18.66
CA HIS A 219 3.68 15.41 19.74
C HIS A 219 4.31 16.40 20.75
N GLY A 220 5.46 16.99 20.44
CA GLY A 220 6.11 17.97 21.32
C GLY A 220 6.69 17.38 22.60
N ILE A 221 7.18 16.12 22.57
CA ILE A 221 7.73 15.44 23.75
C ILE A 221 8.81 16.25 24.49
N ASP A 222 9.53 17.12 23.77
CA ASP A 222 10.58 17.97 24.33
C ASP A 222 10.06 18.98 25.36
N ASP A 223 8.78 19.38 25.27
CA ASP A 223 8.14 20.28 26.24
C ASP A 223 7.88 19.59 27.58
N PHE A 224 7.82 18.25 27.57
CA PHE A 224 7.56 17.42 28.74
C PHE A 224 8.83 16.80 29.34
N ILE A 225 9.90 16.65 28.54
CA ILE A 225 11.17 16.04 28.97
C ILE A 225 12.34 16.98 28.61
N PRO A 226 12.53 18.09 29.37
CA PRO A 226 13.50 19.13 29.03
C PRO A 226 14.96 18.70 29.23
N SER A 227 15.20 17.62 29.98
CA SER A 227 16.55 17.05 30.18
C SER A 227 17.13 16.46 28.89
N ARG A 228 16.32 16.29 27.84
CA ARG A 228 16.75 15.74 26.55
C ARG A 228 17.09 16.83 25.56
N ARG A 229 17.99 16.48 24.63
CA ARG A 229 18.27 17.33 23.47
C ARG A 229 17.01 17.47 22.62
N LYS A 230 16.59 18.72 22.41
CA LYS A 230 15.44 19.04 21.55
C LYS A 230 15.61 18.46 20.14
N GLY A 231 14.54 17.86 19.62
CA GLY A 231 14.48 17.23 18.30
C GLY A 231 15.22 15.89 18.19
N SER A 232 15.66 15.28 19.29
CA SER A 232 16.41 14.03 19.24
C SER A 232 15.54 12.85 18.76
N LEU A 233 16.02 12.16 17.72
CA LEU A 233 15.44 10.92 17.18
C LEU A 233 16.24 9.66 17.56
N ALA A 234 17.38 9.84 18.23
CA ALA A 234 18.30 8.76 18.59
C ALA A 234 17.62 7.74 19.51
N ILE A 235 17.99 6.46 19.35
CA ILE A 235 17.56 5.42 20.30
C ILE A 235 18.24 5.71 21.63
N ARG A 236 17.45 5.78 22.70
CA ARG A 236 18.00 5.97 24.05
C ARG A 236 18.78 4.73 24.44
N CYS A 237 20.06 4.91 24.78
CA CYS A 237 20.83 3.88 25.45
C CYS A 237 20.48 3.92 26.94
N PRO A 238 19.94 2.84 27.54
CA PRO A 238 19.59 2.83 28.96
C PRO A 238 20.83 2.99 29.88
N SER A 239 22.02 2.71 29.36
CA SER A 239 23.28 2.82 30.11
C SER A 239 23.93 4.21 30.01
N CYS A 240 23.50 5.06 29.07
CA CYS A 240 24.06 6.41 28.98
C CYS A 240 23.61 7.25 30.18
N PRO A 241 24.50 8.04 30.81
CA PRO A 241 24.14 8.84 31.98
C PRO A 241 23.17 9.96 31.59
N GLU A 242 21.96 9.93 32.15
CA GLU A 242 20.93 10.96 32.07
C GLU A 242 20.70 11.52 33.47
N ILE A 243 21.16 12.76 33.68
CA ILE A 243 21.07 13.47 34.96
C ILE A 243 19.59 13.53 35.37
N HIS A 244 19.30 13.14 36.62
CA HIS A 244 17.95 13.05 37.20
C HIS A 244 17.06 11.93 36.65
N PHE A 245 17.61 11.00 35.85
CA PHE A 245 16.89 9.81 35.38
C PHE A 245 17.55 8.51 35.87
N ASN A 246 18.84 8.32 35.59
CA ASN A 246 19.60 7.13 35.98
C ASN A 246 20.97 7.43 36.62
N VAL A 247 21.34 8.71 36.76
CA VAL A 247 22.55 9.15 37.47
C VAL A 247 22.29 10.50 38.13
N ASP A 248 22.91 10.75 39.27
CA ASP A 248 22.90 12.06 39.90
C ASP A 248 24.03 12.96 39.37
N LEU A 249 23.78 14.26 39.28
CA LEU A 249 24.79 15.22 38.80
C LEU A 249 26.07 15.18 39.65
N ALA A 250 25.93 14.95 40.97
CA ALA A 250 27.05 14.84 41.89
C ALA A 250 27.96 13.64 41.57
N GLU A 251 27.37 12.51 41.16
CA GLU A 251 28.13 11.31 40.78
C GLU A 251 28.96 11.56 39.52
N ILE A 252 28.40 12.22 38.50
CA ILE A 252 29.14 12.60 37.29
C ILE A 252 30.30 13.55 37.62
N LEU A 253 30.05 14.57 38.44
CA LEU A 253 31.08 15.55 38.82
C LEU A 253 32.19 14.93 39.66
N SER A 254 31.90 13.84 40.38
CA SER A 254 32.88 13.12 41.21
C SER A 254 33.76 12.13 40.43
N ALA A 255 33.36 11.73 39.22
CA ALA A 255 34.01 10.66 38.45
C ALA A 255 35.38 11.03 37.85
N GLY A 256 35.83 12.28 37.94
CA GLY A 256 37.12 12.70 37.38
C GLY A 256 37.23 12.58 35.84
N PRO A 257 38.27 13.14 35.21
CA PRO A 257 38.33 13.25 33.75
C PRO A 257 38.69 11.94 32.99
N PHE A 258 38.84 10.80 33.66
CA PHE A 258 39.37 9.56 33.05
C PHE A 258 38.52 8.28 33.23
N ASP A 259 37.37 8.34 33.91
CA ASP A 259 36.54 7.15 34.17
C ASP A 259 35.20 7.14 33.40
N LEU A 260 35.18 7.68 32.16
CA LEU A 260 34.07 7.53 31.19
C LEU A 260 34.57 7.05 29.83
#